data_AF-A0A7X1H774-F1
#
_entry.id   AF-A0A7X1H774-F1
#
_cell.length_a   1.000
_cell.length_b   1.000
_cell.length_c   1.000
_cell.angle_alpha   90.00
_cell.angle_beta   90.00
_cell.angle_gamma   90.00
#
_symmetry.space_group_name_H-M   'P 1'
#
loop_
_entity.id
_entity.type
_entity.pdbx_description
1 polymer ?
#
loop_
_entity_poly.entity_id
_entity_poly.type
_entity_poly.pdbx_seq_one_letter_code
_entity_poly.pdbx_strand_id
1 'polypeptide(L)'
;MKIYTLHSQKGGVGKTSIALAIACLSAFKENKKTLIIDADMTGTSLIDIDNFETISSNKKSFFNDLILATPPDFKKYTSLFLSKSKQQKERFIKRFCWEVPEGENKLYYMPANPHSKNIRNIVPLLSQEDHLGFFKSRLEDILSVATFADFKYSANGWKAPAHCEQKHCMT
;
A
#
# COMPACT_ATOMS: atom_id res chain seq x y z
N MET A 1 -0.31 16.52 3.56
CA MET A 1 0.13 15.19 3.09
C MET A 1 1.54 15.31 2.53
N LYS A 2 2.41 14.31 2.72
CA LYS A 2 3.71 14.23 2.04
C LYS A 2 3.72 12.98 1.16
N ILE A 3 4.15 13.12 -0.10
CA ILE A 3 4.32 12.00 -1.03
C ILE A 3 5.81 11.86 -1.29
N TYR A 4 6.32 10.63 -1.17
CA TYR A 4 7.68 10.28 -1.53
C TYR A 4 7.62 9.29 -2.69
N THR A 5 8.39 9.55 -3.74
CA THR A 5 8.55 8.64 -4.87
C THR A 5 9.99 8.17 -4.91
N LEU A 6 10.19 6.85 -4.88
CA LEU A 6 11.52 6.25 -4.95
C LEU A 6 11.69 5.59 -6.31
N HIS A 7 12.63 6.10 -7.11
CA HIS A 7 12.93 5.58 -8.44
C HIS A 7 14.42 5.21 -8.55
N SER A 8 14.72 4.19 -9.34
CA SER A 8 16.09 3.82 -9.72
C SER A 8 16.07 3.22 -11.11
N GLN A 9 17.14 3.47 -11.87
CA GLN A 9 17.39 2.82 -13.16
C GLN A 9 17.93 1.39 -13.01
N LYS A 10 18.34 0.99 -11.81
CA LYS A 10 18.92 -0.34 -11.51
C LYS A 10 18.05 -1.11 -10.51
N GLY A 11 17.85 -2.39 -10.78
CA GLY A 11 17.30 -3.36 -9.82
C GLY A 11 18.26 -3.61 -8.66
N GLY A 12 17.76 -4.08 -7.51
CA GLY A 12 18.59 -4.52 -6.39
C GLY A 12 19.25 -3.42 -5.54
N VAL A 13 19.01 -2.14 -5.82
CA VAL A 13 19.62 -1.02 -5.05
C VAL A 13 18.97 -0.74 -3.69
N GLY A 14 18.03 -1.60 -3.24
CA GLY A 14 17.33 -1.43 -1.96
C GLY A 14 16.20 -0.40 -1.96
N LYS A 15 15.60 -0.06 -3.12
CA LYS A 15 14.45 0.89 -3.19
C LYS A 15 13.35 0.53 -2.21
N THR A 16 12.92 -0.73 -2.24
CA THR A 16 11.83 -1.24 -1.40
C THR A 16 12.20 -1.20 0.09
N SER A 17 13.45 -1.51 0.42
CA SER A 17 13.98 -1.42 1.79
C SER A 17 13.98 0.01 2.31
N ILE A 18 14.40 0.98 1.49
CA ILE A 18 14.36 2.41 1.84
C ILE A 18 12.91 2.88 1.99
N ALA A 19 12.02 2.46 1.07
CA ALA A 19 10.59 2.77 1.15
C ALA A 19 9.98 2.31 2.48
N LEU A 20 10.30 1.07 2.88
CA LEU A 20 9.87 0.52 4.15
C LEU A 20 10.44 1.27 5.34
N ALA A 21 11.74 1.57 5.35
CA ALA A 21 12.35 2.30 6.45
C ALA A 21 11.69 3.69 6.65
N ILE A 22 11.48 4.43 5.56
CA ILE A 22 10.78 5.73 5.60
C ILE A 22 9.35 5.55 6.11
N ALA A 23 8.66 4.52 5.65
CA ALA A 23 7.27 4.28 6.01
C ALA A 23 7.12 3.87 7.49
N CYS A 24 8.00 2.99 7.98
CA CYS A 24 8.06 2.61 9.38
C CYS A 24 8.40 3.80 10.28
N LEU A 25 9.39 4.63 9.92
CA LEU A 25 9.70 5.85 10.67
C LEU A 25 8.48 6.79 10.73
N SER A 26 7.79 6.98 9.60
CA SER A 26 6.58 7.79 9.55
C SER A 26 5.46 7.21 10.42
N ALA A 27 5.24 5.89 10.35
CA ALA A 27 4.17 5.21 11.08
C ALA A 27 4.41 5.15 12.59
N PHE A 28 5.60 4.70 13.00
CA PHE A 28 5.90 4.38 14.40
C PHE A 28 6.50 5.56 15.16
N LYS A 29 7.44 6.29 14.56
CA LYS A 29 8.12 7.40 15.25
C LYS A 29 7.31 8.68 15.19
N GLU A 30 6.68 8.97 14.05
CA GLU A 30 5.91 10.20 13.86
C GLU A 30 4.40 10.02 14.06
N ASN A 31 3.94 8.80 14.35
CA ASN A 31 2.53 8.48 14.54
C ASN A 31 1.65 8.86 13.32
N LYS A 32 2.16 8.67 12.10
CA LYS A 32 1.47 9.03 10.86
C LYS A 32 0.92 7.82 10.14
N LYS A 33 -0.33 7.88 9.71
CA LYS A 33 -0.85 6.90 8.74
C LYS A 33 -0.06 7.01 7.43
N THR A 34 0.43 5.86 7.00
CA THR A 34 1.37 5.73 5.91
C THR A 34 0.88 4.63 4.98
N LEU A 35 0.85 4.93 3.69
CA LEU A 35 0.54 3.97 2.63
C LEU A 35 1.76 3.85 1.74
N ILE A 36 2.24 2.63 1.55
CA ILE A 36 3.20 2.28 0.51
C ILE A 36 2.38 1.75 -0.67
N ILE A 37 2.56 2.36 -1.85
CA ILE A 37 2.04 1.82 -3.11
C ILE A 37 3.23 1.22 -3.85
N ASP A 38 3.22 -0.09 -4.00
CA ASP A 38 4.22 -0.79 -4.80
C ASP A 38 3.81 -0.72 -6.27
N ALA A 39 4.52 0.12 -7.02
CA ALA A 39 4.38 0.24 -8.46
C ALA A 39 5.50 -0.50 -9.22
N ASP A 40 6.43 -1.17 -8.52
CA ASP A 40 7.48 -1.97 -9.14
C ASP A 40 6.92 -3.36 -9.48
N MET A 41 6.30 -3.46 -10.65
CA MET A 41 5.62 -4.68 -11.09
C MET A 41 6.59 -5.79 -11.48
N THR A 42 7.87 -5.48 -11.65
CA THR A 42 8.92 -6.40 -12.13
C THR A 42 9.90 -6.80 -11.05
N GLY A 43 10.00 -6.02 -9.98
CA GLY A 43 10.85 -6.31 -8.84
C GLY A 43 10.20 -7.27 -7.83
N THR A 44 10.98 -7.64 -6.83
CA THR A 44 10.47 -8.38 -5.66
C THR A 44 9.48 -7.49 -4.90
N SER A 45 8.26 -7.97 -4.74
CA SER A 45 7.26 -7.29 -3.93
C SER A 45 7.40 -7.74 -2.48
N LEU A 46 6.97 -6.92 -1.52
CA LEU A 46 7.05 -7.30 -0.09
C LEU A 46 6.23 -8.54 0.27
N ILE A 47 5.20 -8.84 -0.52
CA ILE A 47 4.40 -10.04 -0.36
C ILE A 47 5.18 -11.33 -0.67
N ASP A 48 6.30 -11.21 -1.39
CA ASP A 48 7.15 -12.34 -1.76
C ASP A 48 8.17 -12.67 -0.66
N ILE A 49 8.21 -11.89 0.43
CA ILE A 49 9.08 -12.14 1.59
C ILE A 49 8.45 -13.25 2.44
N ASP A 50 9.23 -14.29 2.73
CA ASP A 50 8.81 -15.38 3.61
C ASP A 50 8.36 -14.82 4.98
N ASN A 51 7.22 -15.30 5.47
CA ASN A 51 6.55 -14.84 6.69
C ASN A 51 6.01 -13.40 6.66
N PHE A 52 5.81 -12.81 5.47
CA PHE A 52 4.99 -11.61 5.36
C PHE A 52 3.51 -11.96 5.63
N GLU A 53 3.16 -12.02 6.90
CA GLU A 53 1.78 -12.24 7.32
C GLU A 53 0.94 -11.01 6.96
N THR A 54 -0.30 -11.23 6.54
CA THR A 54 -1.23 -10.13 6.28
C THR A 54 -2.54 -10.47 6.98
N ILE A 55 -3.17 -9.49 7.63
CA ILE A 55 -4.37 -9.71 8.45
C ILE A 55 -5.65 -9.84 7.57
N SER A 56 -5.55 -10.42 6.37
CA SER A 56 -6.63 -10.37 5.39
C SER A 56 -7.48 -11.64 5.35
N SER A 57 -8.72 -11.55 5.85
CA SER A 57 -9.76 -12.59 5.70
C SER A 57 -10.49 -12.58 4.34
N ASN A 58 -10.12 -11.69 3.41
CA ASN A 58 -10.79 -11.52 2.11
C ASN A 58 -9.82 -11.62 0.93
N LYS A 59 -10.35 -11.94 -0.26
CA LYS A 59 -9.60 -11.88 -1.53
C LYS A 59 -9.19 -10.43 -1.81
N LYS A 60 -7.92 -10.11 -1.53
CA LYS A 60 -7.31 -8.82 -1.86
C LYS A 60 -7.06 -8.72 -3.36
N SER A 61 -7.05 -7.49 -3.86
CA SER A 61 -6.61 -7.16 -5.21
C SER A 61 -5.29 -6.42 -5.17
N PHE A 62 -4.58 -6.48 -6.28
CA PHE A 62 -3.31 -5.80 -6.48
C PHE A 62 -3.52 -4.41 -7.06
N PHE A 63 -2.49 -3.58 -6.96
CA PHE A 63 -2.43 -2.27 -7.58
C PHE A 63 -2.73 -2.33 -9.09
N ASN A 64 -2.13 -3.30 -9.78
CA ASN A 64 -2.28 -3.47 -11.22
C ASN A 64 -3.74 -3.76 -11.61
N ASP A 65 -4.48 -4.50 -10.78
CA ASP A 65 -5.90 -4.78 -11.00
C ASP A 65 -6.72 -3.49 -11.01
N LEU A 66 -6.38 -2.55 -10.11
CA LEU A 66 -7.07 -1.27 -10.02
C LEU A 66 -6.69 -0.37 -11.19
N ILE A 67 -5.40 -0.26 -11.50
CA ILE A 67 -4.92 0.58 -12.61
C ILE A 67 -5.49 0.13 -13.95
N LEU A 68 -5.66 -1.17 -14.17
CA LEU A 68 -6.20 -1.72 -15.41
C LEU A 68 -7.72 -1.90 -15.41
N ALA A 69 -8.41 -1.62 -14.30
CA ALA A 69 -9.85 -1.81 -14.19
C ALA A 69 -10.61 -1.08 -15.31
N THR A 70 -11.76 -1.59 -15.74
CA THR A 70 -12.63 -0.85 -16.65
C THR A 70 -13.03 0.50 -16.02
N PRO A 71 -13.37 1.56 -16.79
CA PRO A 71 -13.75 2.84 -16.20
C PRO A 71 -14.88 2.75 -15.15
N PRO A 72 -15.95 1.94 -15.35
CA PRO A 72 -16.96 1.72 -14.31
C PRO A 72 -16.41 1.06 -13.04
N ASP A 73 -15.58 0.01 -13.20
CA ASP A 73 -14.97 -0.68 -12.06
C ASP A 73 -13.99 0.20 -11.31
N PHE A 74 -13.20 1.00 -12.03
CA PHE A 74 -12.29 1.96 -11.43
C PHE A 74 -13.06 2.99 -10.59
N LYS A 75 -14.08 3.64 -11.17
CA LYS A 75 -14.91 4.65 -10.49
C LYS A 75 -15.60 4.10 -9.24
N LYS A 76 -15.98 2.82 -9.23
CA LYS A 76 -16.56 2.15 -8.06
C LYS A 76 -15.66 2.23 -6.81
N TYR A 77 -14.34 2.35 -7.00
CA TYR A 77 -13.37 2.41 -5.93
C TYR A 77 -12.68 3.78 -5.77
N THR A 78 -12.64 4.60 -6.82
CA THR A 78 -11.84 5.85 -6.85
C THR A 78 -12.64 7.14 -7.01
N SER A 79 -13.95 7.10 -7.26
CA SER A 79 -14.71 8.31 -7.57
C SER A 79 -14.75 9.30 -6.38
N LEU A 80 -14.16 10.48 -6.59
CA LEU A 80 -14.03 11.53 -5.58
C LEU A 80 -15.36 12.12 -5.11
N PHE A 81 -16.39 12.10 -5.95
CA PHE A 81 -17.73 12.56 -5.57
C PHE A 81 -18.46 11.59 -4.63
N LEU A 82 -18.05 10.32 -4.57
CA LEU A 82 -18.64 9.29 -3.71
C LEU A 82 -17.73 8.92 -2.51
N SER A 83 -16.45 9.31 -2.56
CA SER A 83 -15.44 9.11 -1.50
C SER A 83 -15.80 9.77 -0.16
N LYS A 84 -16.80 10.67 -0.11
CA LYS A 84 -17.34 11.20 1.15
C LYS A 84 -18.07 10.12 1.97
N SER A 85 -18.54 9.04 1.36
CA SER A 85 -19.18 7.94 2.09
C SER A 85 -18.13 7.05 2.78
N LYS A 86 -18.21 6.94 4.11
CA LYS A 86 -17.34 6.09 4.93
C LYS A 86 -17.24 4.65 4.39
N GLN A 87 -18.34 4.13 3.85
CA GLN A 87 -18.44 2.78 3.33
C GLN A 87 -17.54 2.53 2.10
N GLN A 88 -17.40 3.49 1.19
CA GLN A 88 -16.54 3.30 0.02
C GLN A 88 -15.05 3.35 0.36
N LYS A 89 -14.66 4.24 1.29
CA LYS A 89 -13.29 4.27 1.84
C LYS A 89 -12.91 2.91 2.41
N GLU A 90 -13.78 2.35 3.24
CA GLU A 90 -13.57 1.01 3.80
C GLU A 90 -13.49 -0.07 2.72
N ARG A 91 -14.29 0.03 1.65
CA ARG A 91 -14.19 -0.91 0.52
C ARG A 91 -12.85 -0.80 -0.21
N PHE A 92 -12.37 0.41 -0.48
CA PHE A 92 -11.07 0.64 -1.11
C PHE A 92 -9.94 0.07 -0.25
N ILE A 93 -9.89 0.44 1.04
CA ILE A 93 -8.87 -0.05 1.98
C ILE A 93 -8.96 -1.57 2.09
N LYS A 94 -10.16 -2.12 2.36
CA LYS A 94 -10.34 -3.58 2.51
C LYS A 94 -9.95 -4.34 1.25
N ARG A 95 -10.15 -3.78 0.06
CA ARG A 95 -9.87 -4.47 -1.20
C ARG A 95 -8.41 -4.37 -1.65
N PHE A 96 -7.81 -3.20 -1.56
CA PHE A 96 -6.50 -2.91 -2.18
C PHE A 96 -5.39 -2.61 -1.18
N CYS A 97 -5.71 -2.18 0.04
CA CYS A 97 -4.71 -1.86 1.07
C CYS A 97 -4.57 -3.03 2.04
N TRP A 98 -3.37 -3.58 2.12
CA TRP A 98 -2.98 -4.66 3.00
C TRP A 98 -2.44 -4.01 4.27
N GLU A 99 -2.95 -4.42 5.42
CA GLU A 99 -2.46 -3.93 6.70
C GLU A 99 -1.23 -4.76 7.09
N VAL A 100 -0.14 -4.07 7.40
CA VAL A 100 1.09 -4.73 7.83
C VAL A 100 0.94 -5.09 9.31
N PRO A 101 1.06 -6.38 9.70
CA PRO A 101 0.98 -6.80 11.09
C PRO A 101 1.98 -6.05 11.97
N GLU A 102 1.65 -5.89 13.25
CA GLU A 102 2.46 -5.20 14.25
C GLU A 102 2.57 -3.66 14.08
N GLY A 103 2.03 -3.10 13.00
CA GLY A 103 1.70 -1.69 12.91
C GLY A 103 0.56 -1.32 13.86
N GLU A 104 0.59 -0.16 14.51
CA GLU A 104 -0.56 0.38 15.29
C GLU A 104 -1.75 0.80 14.38
N ASN A 105 -2.11 -0.01 13.37
CA ASN A 105 -3.04 0.29 12.29
C ASN A 105 -2.69 1.60 11.55
N LYS A 106 -1.38 1.82 11.34
CA LYS A 106 -0.80 3.02 10.74
C LYS A 106 -0.01 2.78 9.46
N LEU A 107 0.31 1.53 9.13
CA LEU A 107 1.04 1.18 7.92
C LEU A 107 0.19 0.29 7.01
N TYR A 108 -0.05 0.79 5.81
CA TYR A 108 -0.76 0.09 4.75
C TYR A 108 0.17 -0.14 3.57
N TYR A 109 -0.05 -1.25 2.88
CA TYR A 109 0.70 -1.67 1.71
C TYR A 109 -0.25 -2.02 0.57
N MET A 110 -0.05 -1.44 -0.61
CA MET A 110 -0.80 -1.80 -1.82
C MET A 110 0.18 -2.48 -2.78
N PRO A 111 0.20 -3.82 -2.83
CA PRO A 111 1.19 -4.55 -3.63
C PRO A 111 0.90 -4.49 -5.13
N ALA A 112 1.95 -4.47 -5.93
CA ALA A 112 1.88 -4.87 -7.33
C ALA A 112 1.67 -6.38 -7.46
N ASN A 113 1.11 -6.83 -8.58
CA ASN A 113 1.07 -8.26 -8.90
C ASN A 113 2.32 -8.62 -9.73
N PRO A 114 3.27 -9.41 -9.20
CA PRO A 114 4.51 -9.74 -9.89
C PRO A 114 4.36 -10.87 -10.92
N HIS A 115 3.16 -11.44 -11.11
CA HIS A 115 2.98 -12.52 -12.07
C HIS A 115 3.23 -12.04 -13.50
N SER A 116 4.06 -12.80 -14.22
CA SER A 116 4.50 -12.50 -15.59
C SER A 116 3.34 -12.20 -16.56
N LYS A 117 2.18 -12.87 -16.39
CA LYS A 117 0.98 -12.60 -17.18
C LYS A 117 0.46 -11.16 -16.99
N ASN A 118 0.44 -10.66 -15.75
CA ASN A 118 0.01 -9.30 -15.46
C ASN A 118 1.02 -8.27 -15.95
N ILE A 119 2.32 -8.54 -15.77
CA ILE A 119 3.41 -7.68 -16.27
C ILE A 119 3.31 -7.52 -17.79
N ARG A 120 3.12 -8.63 -18.52
CA ARG A 120 3.00 -8.62 -19.99
C ARG A 120 1.82 -7.79 -20.49
N ASN A 121 0.75 -7.68 -19.71
CA ASN A 121 -0.42 -6.90 -20.09
C ASN A 121 -0.23 -5.40 -19.82
N ILE A 122 0.47 -5.04 -18.74
CA ILE A 122 0.56 -3.65 -18.27
C ILE A 122 1.76 -2.89 -18.83
N VAL A 123 2.93 -3.54 -18.97
CA VAL A 123 4.16 -2.88 -19.42
C VAL A 123 4.01 -2.26 -20.81
N PRO A 124 3.40 -2.93 -21.81
CA PRO A 124 3.21 -2.32 -23.13
C PRO A 124 2.36 -1.04 -23.05
N LEU A 125 1.33 -1.03 -22.20
CA LEU A 125 0.44 0.12 -22.02
C LEU A 125 1.15 1.29 -21.31
N LEU A 126 1.98 1.00 -20.31
CA LEU A 126 2.73 2.03 -19.57
C LEU A 126 3.87 2.64 -20.41
N SER A 127 4.44 1.86 -21.33
CA SER A 127 5.52 2.30 -22.23
C SER A 127 5.02 3.12 -23.42
N GLN A 128 3.70 3.22 -23.60
CA GLN A 128 3.06 3.98 -24.66
C GLN A 128 2.78 5.43 -24.20
N GLU A 129 3.47 6.40 -24.81
CA GLU A 129 3.42 7.81 -24.41
C GLU A 129 1.99 8.38 -24.44
N ASP A 130 1.18 7.96 -25.39
CA ASP A 130 -0.22 8.36 -25.57
C ASP A 130 -1.15 7.86 -24.45
N HIS A 131 -0.71 6.87 -23.67
CA HIS A 131 -1.44 6.36 -22.51
C HIS A 131 -0.95 6.94 -21.18
N LEU A 132 0.17 7.67 -21.15
CA LEU A 132 0.71 8.25 -19.91
C LEU A 132 -0.28 9.20 -19.22
N GLY A 133 -1.02 10.00 -19.99
CA GLY A 133 -2.04 10.89 -19.45
C GLY A 133 -3.17 10.14 -18.74
N PHE A 134 -3.59 9.00 -19.27
CA PHE A 134 -4.59 8.14 -18.66
C PHE A 134 -4.10 7.53 -17.35
N PHE A 135 -2.88 6.97 -17.32
CA PHE A 135 -2.31 6.38 -16.11
C PHE A 135 -2.02 7.42 -15.04
N LYS A 136 -1.55 8.61 -15.43
CA LYS A 136 -1.38 9.76 -14.53
C LYS A 136 -2.71 10.12 -13.86
N SER A 137 -3.78 10.27 -14.63
CA SER A 137 -5.11 10.59 -14.08
C SER A 137 -5.60 9.51 -13.11
N ARG A 138 -5.38 8.23 -13.41
CA ARG A 138 -5.72 7.14 -12.47
C ARG A 138 -4.91 7.20 -11.18
N LEU A 139 -3.61 7.46 -11.27
CA LEU A 139 -2.77 7.62 -10.09
C LEU A 139 -3.23 8.79 -9.22
N GLU A 140 -3.58 9.92 -9.84
CA GLU A 140 -4.12 11.09 -9.13
C GLU A 140 -5.42 10.75 -8.40
N ASP A 141 -6.34 10.00 -9.03
CA ASP A 141 -7.59 9.54 -8.41
C ASP A 141 -7.33 8.57 -7.23
N ILE A 142 -6.42 7.61 -7.40
CA ILE A 142 -6.02 6.66 -6.36
C ILE A 142 -5.42 7.40 -5.16
N LEU A 143 -4.47 8.30 -5.41
CA LEU A 143 -3.84 9.11 -4.37
C LEU A 143 -4.85 10.01 -3.68
N SER A 144 -5.79 10.59 -4.43
CA SER A 144 -6.84 11.41 -3.87
C SER A 144 -7.73 10.59 -2.92
N VAL A 145 -8.17 9.39 -3.31
CA VAL A 145 -8.94 8.52 -2.39
C VAL A 145 -8.13 8.08 -1.19
N ALA A 146 -6.85 7.73 -1.35
CA ALA A 146 -5.97 7.39 -0.23
C ALA A 146 -5.80 8.57 0.75
N THR A 147 -5.74 9.80 0.24
CA THR A 147 -5.67 11.03 1.04
C THR A 147 -6.99 11.26 1.79
N PHE A 148 -8.12 11.17 1.08
CA PHE A 148 -9.44 11.36 1.66
C PHE A 148 -9.85 10.24 2.59
N ALA A 149 -9.24 9.06 2.51
CA ALA A 149 -9.53 7.93 3.38
C ALA A 149 -9.39 8.28 4.87
N ASP A 150 -8.65 9.35 5.20
CA ASP A 150 -8.53 9.97 6.52
C ASP A 150 -8.55 8.92 7.62
N PHE A 151 -7.65 7.96 7.45
CA PHE A 151 -7.64 6.69 8.17
C PHE A 151 -7.90 6.99 9.65
N LYS A 152 -9.10 6.69 10.16
CA LYS A 152 -9.45 7.07 11.53
C LYS A 152 -8.68 6.21 12.53
N TYR A 153 -8.23 6.84 13.60
CA TYR A 153 -7.69 6.21 14.79
C TYR A 153 -8.80 5.38 15.45
N SER A 154 -8.57 4.08 15.63
CA SER A 154 -9.31 3.30 16.62
C SER A 154 -8.61 3.56 17.94
N ALA A 155 -9.25 4.36 18.80
CA ALA A 155 -8.79 4.62 20.17
C ALA A 155 -9.00 3.39 21.06
N ASN A 156 -8.42 2.26 20.69
CA ASN A 156 -8.15 1.19 21.63
C ASN A 156 -6.65 1.25 21.88
N GLY A 157 -6.30 1.97 22.94
CA GLY A 157 -4.94 2.35 23.28
C GLY A 157 -3.98 1.17 23.30
N TRP A 158 -2.75 1.46 22.92
CA TRP A 158 -1.61 0.60 23.12
C TRP A 158 -1.54 0.23 24.61
N LYS A 159 -1.77 -1.04 24.93
CA LYS A 159 -1.25 -1.61 26.17
C LYS A 159 0.18 -2.03 25.85
N ALA A 160 1.14 -1.35 26.46
CA ALA A 160 2.53 -1.77 26.40
C ALA A 160 2.61 -3.28 26.72
N PRO A 161 3.42 -4.07 25.99
CA PRO A 161 3.72 -5.42 26.44
C PRO A 161 4.29 -5.30 27.85
N ALA A 162 3.62 -5.96 28.80
CA ALA A 162 4.12 -6.08 30.16
C ALA A 162 5.57 -6.58 30.09
N HIS A 163 6.45 -5.84 30.77
CA HIS A 163 7.88 -6.10 30.88
C HIS A 163 8.24 -7.57 30.68
N CYS A 164 9.12 -7.82 29.70
CA CYS A 164 9.96 -8.99 29.70
C CYS A 164 10.81 -8.91 30.98
N GLU A 165 10.35 -9.59 32.04
CA GLU A 165 11.18 -9.87 33.21
C GLU A 165 12.38 -10.66 32.71
N GLN A 166 13.54 -9.99 32.64
CA GLN A 166 14.82 -10.66 32.60
C GLN A 166 14.99 -11.48 33.88
N LYS A 167 14.52 -12.72 33.86
CA LYS A 167 14.95 -13.75 34.80
C LYS A 167 15.93 -14.67 34.08
N HIS A 168 17.10 -14.79 34.71
CA HIS A 168 18.13 -15.80 34.54
C HIS A 168 19.28 -15.49 33.58
N CYS A 169 20.28 -14.82 34.14
CA CYS A 169 21.69 -15.22 34.00
C CYS A 169 22.43 -14.83 35.29
N MET A 170 22.35 -15.67 36.32
CA MET A 170 23.34 -15.78 37.39
C MET A 170 23.28 -17.21 37.95
N THR A 171 24.16 -18.07 37.43
CA THR A 171 25.11 -18.94 38.14
C THR A 171 25.83 -19.79 37.11
#